data_AF-A0A7W5BVI9-F1
#
_entry.id   AF-A0A7W5BVI9-F1
#
_cell.length_a   1.000
_cell.length_b   1.000
_cell.length_c   1.000
_cell.angle_alpha   90.00
_cell.angle_beta   90.00
_cell.angle_gamma   90.00
#
_symmetry.space_group_name_H-M   'P 1'
#
loop_
_entity.id
_entity.type
_entity.pdbx_description
1 polymer ?
#
loop_
_entity_poly.entity_id
_entity_poly.type
_entity_poly.pdbx_seq_one_letter_code
_entity_poly.pdbx_strand_id
1 'polypeptide(L)'
;MLSSTHCRAAIVALPLLCLATGVQALDWEAAPTYGTVNLNSGFQPDPYVTSLSAGGSRSADEAGANCSGYVSDKPDLDLNYEAGQYTLSIYAEAQEDITLVVYDAAGNWHCNDDFSTAAGTNPGIKWSNPPSGNYNIWIGTYASGGLPEATLYISEADPSWGSGGGTTAGSDDTGIEWGDNTSQWANDGECDDPRFGGPGVHSINLDEDRYHDANDCRSLHEQGQIYLK
;
A
#
# COMPACT_ATOMS: atom_id res chain seq x y z
N MET A 1 -45.85 75.56 -11.66
CA MET A 1 -44.95 74.62 -12.34
C MET A 1 -43.92 74.13 -11.32
N LEU A 2 -44.16 73.01 -10.64
CA LEU A 2 -43.12 72.27 -9.92
C LEU A 2 -43.45 70.79 -10.06
N SER A 3 -42.62 70.12 -10.87
CA SER A 3 -42.70 68.68 -11.16
C SER A 3 -42.08 67.91 -10.01
N SER A 4 -42.85 67.02 -9.37
CA SER A 4 -42.36 66.14 -8.30
C SER A 4 -41.96 64.79 -8.90
N THR A 5 -40.66 64.61 -9.10
CA THR A 5 -40.05 63.40 -9.63
C THR A 5 -40.07 62.30 -8.55
N HIS A 6 -40.80 61.21 -8.80
CA HIS A 6 -40.83 60.06 -7.90
C HIS A 6 -39.58 59.19 -8.16
N CYS A 7 -38.64 59.21 -7.23
CA CYS A 7 -37.47 58.34 -7.26
C CYS A 7 -37.91 56.92 -6.84
N ARG A 8 -38.09 56.02 -7.82
CA ARG A 8 -38.35 54.61 -7.55
C ARG A 8 -37.04 53.93 -7.13
N ALA A 9 -36.88 53.69 -5.84
CA ALA A 9 -35.79 52.86 -5.32
C ALA A 9 -36.06 51.39 -5.69
N ALA A 10 -35.27 50.84 -6.61
CA ALA A 10 -35.24 49.41 -6.88
C ALA A 10 -34.30 48.74 -5.85
N ILE A 11 -34.87 47.93 -4.97
CA ILE A 11 -34.10 47.07 -4.07
C ILE A 11 -33.64 45.86 -4.89
N VAL A 12 -32.37 45.85 -5.28
CA VAL A 12 -31.72 44.69 -5.91
C VAL A 12 -31.24 43.78 -4.77
N ALA A 13 -31.91 42.65 -4.58
CA ALA A 13 -31.42 41.60 -3.69
C ALA A 13 -30.21 40.91 -4.35
N LEU A 14 -29.01 41.16 -3.85
CA LEU A 14 -27.80 40.44 -4.24
C LEU A 14 -27.86 39.04 -3.59
N PRO A 15 -27.86 37.93 -4.37
CA PRO A 15 -27.73 36.60 -3.78
C PRO A 15 -26.31 36.48 -3.20
N LEU A 16 -26.23 36.29 -1.88
CA LEU A 16 -24.99 35.97 -1.19
C LEU A 16 -24.54 34.57 -1.65
N LEU A 17 -23.63 34.51 -2.61
CA LEU A 17 -23.02 33.28 -3.06
C LEU A 17 -22.00 32.84 -2.00
N CYS A 18 -22.41 31.98 -1.07
CA CYS A 18 -21.48 31.29 -0.18
C CYS A 18 -20.60 30.36 -1.02
N LEU A 19 -19.39 30.80 -1.34
CA LEU A 19 -18.34 29.90 -1.83
C LEU A 19 -17.93 29.03 -0.64
N ALA A 20 -18.51 27.85 -0.53
CA ALA A 20 -17.97 26.81 0.33
C ALA A 20 -16.63 26.39 -0.27
N THR A 21 -15.53 26.90 0.28
CA THR A 21 -14.21 26.29 0.06
C THR A 21 -14.26 24.94 0.75
N GLY A 22 -14.66 23.90 0.01
CA GLY A 22 -14.48 22.54 0.49
C GLY A 22 -13.00 22.35 0.80
N VAL A 23 -12.69 21.86 2.00
CA VAL A 23 -11.39 21.25 2.25
C VAL A 23 -11.29 20.15 1.20
N GLN A 24 -10.38 20.30 0.23
CA GLN A 24 -10.16 19.25 -0.75
C GLN A 24 -9.52 18.10 -0.01
N ALA A 25 -10.21 16.96 0.02
CA ALA A 25 -9.59 15.71 0.40
C ALA A 25 -8.60 15.27 -0.68
N LEU A 26 -7.81 14.23 -0.41
CA LEU A 26 -6.93 13.63 -1.40
C LEU A 26 -7.73 13.27 -2.67
N ASP A 27 -7.07 13.37 -3.82
CA ASP A 27 -7.72 13.18 -5.13
C ASP A 27 -7.90 11.69 -5.44
N TRP A 28 -8.99 11.12 -4.93
CA TRP A 28 -9.35 9.72 -5.13
C TRP A 28 -9.81 9.40 -6.56
N GLU A 29 -10.12 10.40 -7.38
CA GLU A 29 -10.53 10.21 -8.78
C GLU A 29 -9.32 10.19 -9.72
N ALA A 30 -8.12 10.50 -9.23
CA ALA A 30 -6.90 10.48 -10.01
C ALA A 30 -6.48 9.05 -10.40
N ALA A 31 -5.88 8.91 -11.58
CA ALA A 31 -5.37 7.61 -12.03
C ALA A 31 -4.23 7.11 -11.12
N PRO A 32 -4.29 5.86 -10.63
CA PRO A 32 -3.34 5.34 -9.66
C PRO A 32 -1.94 5.15 -10.27
N THR A 33 -0.90 5.29 -9.45
CA THR A 33 0.51 5.18 -9.88
C THR A 33 0.89 3.76 -10.30
N TYR A 34 0.47 2.76 -9.53
CA TYR A 34 0.77 1.34 -9.69
C TYR A 34 -0.38 0.58 -10.36
N GLY A 35 -1.39 1.30 -10.83
CA GLY A 35 -2.50 0.75 -11.61
C GLY A 35 -3.69 0.29 -10.76
N THR A 36 -4.57 -0.48 -11.40
CA THR A 36 -5.81 -0.97 -10.82
C THR A 36 -5.81 -2.49 -10.81
N VAL A 37 -6.12 -3.10 -9.67
CA VAL A 37 -6.33 -4.54 -9.52
C VAL A 37 -7.82 -4.85 -9.39
N ASN A 38 -8.26 -5.98 -9.96
CA ASN A 38 -9.64 -6.44 -9.87
C ASN A 38 -9.65 -7.80 -9.15
N LEU A 39 -10.27 -7.86 -7.98
CA LEU A 39 -10.33 -9.06 -7.15
C LEU A 39 -11.79 -9.39 -6.84
N ASN A 40 -12.14 -10.67 -6.89
CA ASN A 40 -13.45 -11.16 -6.47
C ASN A 40 -13.28 -11.99 -5.21
N SER A 41 -14.30 -12.04 -4.37
CA SER A 41 -14.21 -12.84 -3.16
C SER A 41 -13.91 -14.31 -3.44
N GLY A 42 -13.00 -14.89 -2.64
CA GLY A 42 -12.35 -16.17 -2.86
C GLY A 42 -11.16 -16.11 -3.82
N PHE A 43 -10.54 -14.94 -4.03
CA PHE A 43 -9.41 -14.81 -4.96
C PHE A 43 -8.21 -15.65 -4.53
N GLN A 44 -7.42 -16.07 -5.51
CA GLN A 44 -6.15 -16.76 -5.30
C GLN A 44 -5.14 -16.24 -6.34
N PRO A 45 -3.85 -16.12 -5.98
CA PRO A 45 -3.31 -16.31 -4.62
C PRO A 45 -3.82 -15.25 -3.63
N ASP A 46 -3.93 -15.62 -2.35
CA ASP A 46 -4.26 -14.73 -1.22
C ASP A 46 -3.11 -14.82 -0.20
N PRO A 47 -2.41 -13.71 0.12
CA PRO A 47 -2.67 -12.33 -0.32
C PRO A 47 -2.30 -12.04 -1.78
N TYR A 48 -2.93 -11.02 -2.36
CA TYR A 48 -2.36 -10.27 -3.48
C TYR A 48 -1.24 -9.39 -2.94
N VAL A 49 -0.08 -9.42 -3.59
CA VAL A 49 1.15 -8.75 -3.12
C VAL A 49 1.72 -7.88 -4.24
N THR A 50 2.12 -6.65 -3.90
CA THR A 50 2.84 -5.77 -4.82
C THR A 50 3.79 -4.83 -4.08
N SER A 51 4.95 -4.54 -4.68
CA SER A 51 5.90 -3.55 -4.16
C SER A 51 5.65 -2.18 -4.76
N LEU A 52 5.82 -1.14 -3.95
CA LEU A 52 5.68 0.25 -4.34
C LEU A 52 6.62 1.16 -3.54
N SER A 53 6.66 2.44 -3.92
CA SER A 53 7.37 3.47 -3.18
C SER A 53 6.36 4.26 -2.36
N ALA A 54 6.50 4.23 -1.04
CA ALA A 54 5.61 4.90 -0.11
C ALA A 54 6.00 6.37 0.06
N GLY A 55 5.02 7.23 0.32
CA GLY A 55 5.26 8.64 0.68
C GLY A 55 4.90 9.64 -0.42
N GLY A 56 5.23 10.90 -0.16
CA GLY A 56 5.01 12.00 -1.08
C GLY A 56 5.07 13.35 -0.38
N SER A 57 4.51 14.37 -1.02
CA SER A 57 4.55 15.75 -0.54
C SER A 57 3.22 16.23 0.06
N ARG A 58 2.14 15.46 -0.09
CA ARG A 58 0.80 15.84 0.37
C ARG A 58 0.56 15.37 1.79
N SER A 59 -0.14 16.19 2.55
CA SER A 59 -0.47 15.82 3.93
C SER A 59 -1.62 14.83 3.92
N ALA A 60 -1.45 13.69 4.61
CA ALA A 60 -2.52 12.73 4.79
C ALA A 60 -3.73 13.32 5.55
N ASP A 61 -3.51 14.37 6.37
CA ASP A 61 -4.57 15.04 7.15
C ASP A 61 -5.70 15.59 6.26
N GLU A 62 -5.43 15.79 4.96
CA GLU A 62 -6.42 16.16 3.95
C GLU A 62 -7.54 15.12 3.81
N ALA A 63 -7.26 13.84 4.04
CA ALA A 63 -8.27 12.76 4.09
C ALA A 63 -9.10 12.76 5.39
N GLY A 64 -8.61 13.41 6.45
CA GLY A 64 -9.30 13.53 7.73
C GLY A 64 -8.34 13.70 8.91
N ALA A 65 -8.87 14.18 10.03
CA ALA A 65 -8.06 14.52 11.22
C ALA A 65 -7.29 13.35 11.87
N ASN A 66 -7.58 12.10 11.48
CA ASN A 66 -6.91 10.90 11.99
C ASN A 66 -5.90 10.32 10.99
N CYS A 67 -5.67 10.99 9.86
CA CYS A 67 -4.82 10.52 8.80
C CYS A 67 -3.50 11.26 8.87
N SER A 68 -2.50 10.69 9.55
CA SER A 68 -1.20 11.35 9.72
C SER A 68 -0.20 10.89 8.67
N GLY A 69 0.79 11.76 8.40
CA GLY A 69 1.89 11.48 7.50
C GLY A 69 1.80 12.20 6.16
N TYR A 70 2.56 11.69 5.20
CA TYR A 70 2.74 12.27 3.88
C TYR A 70 2.52 11.23 2.79
N VAL A 71 1.67 11.55 1.82
CA VAL A 71 1.27 10.67 0.72
C VAL A 71 1.52 11.32 -0.63
N SER A 72 1.43 10.53 -1.68
CA SER A 72 1.47 10.97 -3.07
C SER A 72 0.21 11.78 -3.46
N ASP A 73 0.31 12.58 -4.53
CA ASP A 73 -0.80 13.42 -5.03
C ASP A 73 -2.00 12.63 -5.54
N LYS A 74 -1.77 11.39 -5.97
CA LYS A 74 -2.72 10.46 -6.60
C LYS A 74 -2.66 9.13 -5.86
N PRO A 75 -3.70 8.27 -5.91
CA PRO A 75 -3.63 6.95 -5.30
C PRO A 75 -2.40 6.19 -5.80
N ASP A 76 -1.83 5.37 -4.93
CA ASP A 76 -0.78 4.46 -5.35
C ASP A 76 -1.41 3.28 -6.10
N LEU A 77 -2.50 2.73 -5.58
CA LEU A 77 -3.20 1.61 -6.20
C LEU A 77 -4.73 1.73 -6.04
N ASP A 78 -5.45 1.34 -7.07
CA ASP A 78 -6.90 1.17 -6.99
C ASP A 78 -7.25 -0.32 -6.93
N LEU A 79 -8.15 -0.69 -6.02
CA LEU A 79 -8.70 -2.04 -5.91
C LEU A 79 -10.19 -2.00 -6.27
N ASN A 80 -10.58 -2.70 -7.33
CA ASN A 80 -11.97 -3.05 -7.59
C ASN A 80 -12.25 -4.40 -6.95
N TYR A 81 -13.02 -4.42 -5.86
CA TYR A 81 -13.29 -5.62 -5.09
C TYR A 81 -14.77 -5.99 -5.11
N GLU A 82 -15.08 -7.23 -5.46
CA GLU A 82 -16.42 -7.81 -5.30
C GLU A 82 -16.46 -8.65 -4.02
N ALA A 83 -17.11 -8.12 -2.99
CA ALA A 83 -17.20 -8.72 -1.68
C ALA A 83 -18.06 -9.99 -1.65
N GLY A 84 -17.71 -10.91 -0.74
CA GLY A 84 -18.43 -12.14 -0.49
C GLY A 84 -18.64 -12.35 1.01
N GLN A 85 -18.25 -13.51 1.51
CA GLN A 85 -18.42 -13.87 2.93
C GLN A 85 -17.19 -13.59 3.80
N TYR A 86 -16.06 -13.22 3.18
CA TYR A 86 -14.80 -13.04 3.87
C TYR A 86 -14.60 -11.59 4.31
N THR A 87 -13.65 -11.40 5.23
CA THR A 87 -13.13 -10.08 5.57
C THR A 87 -12.33 -9.54 4.38
N LEU A 88 -12.04 -8.25 4.38
CA LEU A 88 -10.98 -7.66 3.55
C LEU A 88 -9.96 -7.00 4.47
N SER A 89 -8.69 -7.25 4.22
CA SER A 89 -7.56 -6.64 4.89
C SER A 89 -6.66 -6.00 3.84
N ILE A 90 -6.33 -4.72 4.04
CA ILE A 90 -5.34 -4.00 3.24
C ILE A 90 -4.28 -3.54 4.23
N TYR A 91 -3.04 -3.97 4.02
CA TYR A 91 -1.95 -3.67 4.94
C TYR A 91 -0.62 -3.57 4.21
N ALA A 92 0.36 -2.92 4.82
CA ALA A 92 1.64 -2.67 4.18
C ALA A 92 2.81 -2.82 5.15
N GLU A 93 3.96 -3.23 4.62
CA GLU A 93 5.21 -3.36 5.37
C GLU A 93 6.33 -2.58 4.71
N ALA A 94 7.16 -1.92 5.52
CA ALA A 94 8.41 -1.30 5.09
C ALA A 94 9.46 -1.35 6.21
N GLN A 95 10.71 -1.02 5.87
CA GLN A 95 11.78 -0.83 6.87
C GLN A 95 11.64 0.48 7.65
N GLU A 96 10.93 1.44 7.08
CA GLU A 96 10.65 2.75 7.67
C GLU A 96 9.21 2.82 8.18
N ASP A 97 8.93 3.82 9.01
CA ASP A 97 7.61 4.12 9.53
C ASP A 97 6.69 4.67 8.43
N ILE A 98 5.67 3.89 8.07
CA ILE A 98 4.75 4.15 6.96
C ILE A 98 3.31 4.25 7.45
N THR A 99 2.46 4.93 6.68
CA THR A 99 1.03 5.12 6.98
C THR A 99 0.18 4.60 5.83
N LEU A 100 -1.04 4.17 6.11
CA LEU A 100 -2.01 3.73 5.13
C LEU A 100 -3.23 4.64 5.16
N VAL A 101 -3.62 5.14 3.99
CA VAL A 101 -4.86 5.89 3.77
C VAL A 101 -5.66 5.17 2.70
N VAL A 102 -6.94 4.90 2.97
CA VAL A 102 -7.86 4.25 2.03
C VAL A 102 -9.16 5.02 1.95
N TYR A 103 -9.57 5.37 0.74
CA TYR A 103 -10.95 5.77 0.45
C TYR A 103 -11.73 4.53 0.03
N ASP A 104 -12.69 4.10 0.84
CA ASP A 104 -13.41 2.84 0.63
C ASP A 104 -14.53 2.95 -0.40
N ALA A 105 -15.03 1.80 -0.84
CA ALA A 105 -16.12 1.71 -1.80
C ALA A 105 -17.47 2.28 -1.31
N ALA A 106 -17.60 2.56 -0.01
CA ALA A 106 -18.77 3.22 0.56
C ALA A 106 -18.58 4.75 0.68
N GLY A 107 -17.44 5.29 0.24
CA GLY A 107 -17.14 6.72 0.25
C GLY A 107 -16.59 7.23 1.58
N ASN A 108 -15.93 6.39 2.37
CA ASN A 108 -15.36 6.75 3.67
C ASN A 108 -13.83 6.70 3.65
N TRP A 109 -13.19 7.64 4.34
CA TRP A 109 -11.75 7.64 4.57
C TRP A 109 -11.39 6.79 5.79
N HIS A 110 -10.40 5.92 5.62
CA HIS A 110 -9.81 5.07 6.66
C HIS A 110 -8.32 5.29 6.69
N CYS A 111 -7.78 5.43 7.89
CA CYS A 111 -6.36 5.72 8.08
C CYS A 111 -5.83 4.92 9.27
N ASN A 112 -4.62 4.41 9.13
CA ASN A 112 -3.88 3.75 10.19
C ASN A 112 -2.38 3.85 9.88
N ASP A 113 -1.58 4.14 10.89
CA ASP A 113 -0.11 4.15 10.88
C ASP A 113 0.44 2.93 11.63
N ASP A 114 -0.08 2.65 12.83
CA ASP A 114 0.32 1.49 13.63
C ASP A 114 -0.84 0.51 13.82
N PHE A 115 -0.84 -0.63 13.14
CA PHE A 115 -1.98 -1.56 13.23
C PHE A 115 -2.07 -2.29 14.57
N SER A 116 -0.94 -2.80 15.04
CA SER A 116 -0.87 -3.61 16.25
C SER A 116 0.55 -3.67 16.79
N THR A 117 0.72 -4.15 18.03
CA THR A 117 2.05 -4.40 18.59
C THR A 117 2.89 -5.37 17.74
N ALA A 118 2.27 -6.34 17.06
CA ALA A 118 2.98 -7.28 16.19
C ALA A 118 3.39 -6.65 14.86
N ALA A 119 2.66 -5.61 14.41
CA ALA A 119 2.98 -4.87 13.20
C ALA A 119 4.15 -3.90 13.40
N GLY A 120 4.50 -3.57 14.65
CA GLY A 120 5.45 -2.49 14.92
C GLY A 120 4.88 -1.17 14.44
N THR A 121 5.57 -0.52 13.52
CA THR A 121 5.17 0.76 12.88
C THR A 121 4.49 0.57 11.52
N ASN A 122 3.96 -0.64 11.26
CA ASN A 122 3.35 -0.96 9.98
C ASN A 122 1.82 -0.79 10.03
N PRO A 123 1.22 -0.20 8.97
CA PRO A 123 -0.18 0.17 8.93
C PRO A 123 -1.06 -0.90 8.30
N GLY A 124 -2.31 -1.00 8.77
CA GLY A 124 -3.30 -1.93 8.25
C GLY A 124 -4.73 -1.48 8.51
N ILE A 125 -5.64 -1.87 7.61
CA ILE A 125 -7.08 -1.64 7.75
C ILE A 125 -7.80 -2.96 7.44
N LYS A 126 -8.75 -3.32 8.30
CA LYS A 126 -9.54 -4.54 8.19
C LYS A 126 -11.03 -4.23 8.24
N TRP A 127 -11.77 -4.73 7.26
CA TRP A 127 -13.23 -4.70 7.21
C TRP A 127 -13.80 -6.10 7.39
N SER A 128 -14.54 -6.33 8.47
CA SER A 128 -15.23 -7.62 8.68
C SER A 128 -16.39 -7.85 7.71
N ASN A 129 -16.94 -6.79 7.13
CA ASN A 129 -17.98 -6.84 6.09
C ASN A 129 -17.67 -5.75 5.05
N PRO A 130 -16.72 -6.01 4.13
CA PRO A 130 -16.27 -5.03 3.17
C PRO A 130 -17.39 -4.67 2.17
N PRO A 131 -17.59 -3.39 1.83
CA PRO A 131 -18.43 -3.03 0.69
C PRO A 131 -17.80 -3.51 -0.63
N SER A 132 -18.61 -4.02 -1.57
CA SER A 132 -18.15 -4.16 -2.96
C SER A 132 -17.93 -2.80 -3.60
N GLY A 133 -16.92 -2.67 -4.45
CA GLY A 133 -16.66 -1.51 -5.28
C GLY A 133 -15.18 -1.13 -5.32
N ASN A 134 -14.92 0.14 -5.59
CA ASN A 134 -13.57 0.67 -5.75
C ASN A 134 -13.01 1.17 -4.42
N TYR A 135 -11.77 0.83 -4.12
CA TYR A 135 -10.97 1.31 -3.01
C TYR A 135 -9.75 2.02 -3.58
N ASN A 136 -9.49 3.26 -3.16
CA ASN A 136 -8.30 4.01 -3.54
C ASN A 136 -7.31 4.00 -2.40
N ILE A 137 -6.08 3.58 -2.66
CA ILE A 137 -5.09 3.24 -1.64
C ILE A 137 -3.87 4.14 -1.79
N TRP A 138 -3.49 4.81 -0.70
CA TRP A 138 -2.21 5.52 -0.58
C TRP A 138 -1.40 4.88 0.52
N ILE A 139 -0.12 4.64 0.25
CA ILE A 139 0.87 4.31 1.26
C ILE A 139 1.79 5.52 1.41
N GLY A 140 1.76 6.11 2.60
CA GLY A 140 2.55 7.26 2.95
C GLY A 140 3.73 6.93 3.85
N THR A 141 4.49 7.95 4.18
CA THR A 141 5.47 7.91 5.26
C THR A 141 4.96 8.72 6.45
N TYR A 142 5.26 8.30 7.68
CA TYR A 142 4.87 9.09 8.86
C TYR A 142 5.62 10.43 8.90
N ALA A 143 6.90 10.44 8.52
CA ALA A 143 7.71 11.66 8.38
C ALA A 143 7.91 12.05 6.91
N SER A 144 7.99 13.36 6.63
CA SER A 144 8.24 13.87 5.28
C SER A 144 9.68 13.62 4.82
N GLY A 145 9.86 13.24 3.57
CA GLY A 145 11.14 13.37 2.84
C GLY A 145 11.63 12.09 2.18
N GLY A 146 11.50 10.95 2.87
CA GLY A 146 11.85 9.62 2.34
C GLY A 146 10.78 9.10 1.38
N LEU A 147 11.19 8.18 0.50
CA LEU A 147 10.30 7.41 -0.36
C LEU A 147 10.65 5.90 -0.27
N PRO A 148 10.55 5.29 0.94
CA PRO A 148 10.98 3.92 1.15
C PRO A 148 10.22 2.95 0.27
N GLU A 149 10.86 1.84 -0.08
CA GLU A 149 10.15 0.71 -0.67
C GLU A 149 9.23 0.09 0.38
N ALA A 150 7.99 -0.17 0.00
CA ALA A 150 6.98 -0.83 0.81
C ALA A 150 6.34 -1.97 0.03
N THR A 151 5.89 -3.00 0.74
CA THR A 151 5.09 -4.09 0.16
C THR A 151 3.65 -3.94 0.63
N LEU A 152 2.72 -3.85 -0.33
CA LEU A 152 1.27 -3.82 -0.10
C LEU A 152 0.71 -5.24 -0.21
N TYR A 153 -0.12 -5.59 0.76
CA TYR A 153 -0.87 -6.84 0.84
C TYR A 153 -2.37 -6.56 0.85
N ILE A 154 -3.11 -7.31 0.02
CA ILE A 154 -4.57 -7.32 0.00
C ILE A 154 -5.02 -8.76 0.24
N SER A 155 -5.79 -8.99 1.30
CA SER A 155 -6.12 -10.35 1.76
C SER A 155 -7.58 -10.51 2.20
N GLU A 156 -8.11 -11.72 2.09
CA GLU A 156 -9.37 -12.12 2.71
C GLU A 156 -9.20 -12.77 4.10
N ALA A 157 -7.98 -12.75 4.63
CA ALA A 157 -7.62 -13.18 5.97
C ALA A 157 -7.24 -12.00 6.89
N ASP A 158 -6.90 -12.30 8.14
CA ASP A 158 -6.30 -11.32 9.05
C ASP A 158 -4.93 -10.85 8.55
N PRO A 159 -4.54 -9.57 8.74
CA PRO A 159 -3.19 -9.11 8.44
C PRO A 159 -2.17 -9.99 9.16
N SER A 160 -1.29 -10.61 8.38
CA SER A 160 -0.17 -11.38 8.88
C SER A 160 1.08 -10.56 8.68
N TRP A 161 1.66 -10.11 9.80
CA TRP A 161 2.87 -9.32 9.79
C TRP A 161 4.08 -10.24 9.77
N GLY A 162 4.95 -10.08 8.79
CA GLY A 162 6.31 -10.58 8.92
C GLY A 162 6.90 -9.89 10.14
N SER A 163 7.11 -10.63 11.23
CA SER A 163 7.60 -10.07 12.49
C SER A 163 8.79 -9.14 12.20
N GLY A 164 8.64 -7.85 12.49
CA GLY A 164 9.74 -6.90 12.40
C GLY A 164 10.91 -7.40 13.23
N GLY A 165 11.96 -7.84 12.55
CA GLY A 165 13.18 -8.38 13.14
C GLY A 165 13.18 -9.90 13.36
N GLY A 166 13.40 -10.65 12.28
CA GLY A 166 13.81 -12.05 12.33
C GLY A 166 12.87 -13.00 11.61
N THR A 167 13.32 -13.45 10.42
CA THR A 167 13.06 -14.78 9.85
C THR A 167 11.60 -15.24 9.81
N THR A 168 10.89 -14.88 8.74
CA THR A 168 10.28 -15.88 7.83
C THR A 168 9.96 -15.19 6.53
N ALA A 169 10.98 -15.03 5.72
CA ALA A 169 10.81 -14.62 4.35
C ALA A 169 10.71 -15.89 3.50
N GLY A 170 9.57 -16.00 2.80
CA GLY A 170 9.21 -17.04 1.84
C GLY A 170 9.41 -18.47 2.32
N SER A 171 8.42 -19.08 2.97
CA SER A 171 8.28 -20.54 2.90
C SER A 171 7.21 -20.86 1.88
N ASP A 172 7.60 -21.32 0.68
CA ASP A 172 6.65 -21.93 -0.26
C ASP A 172 6.23 -23.34 0.22
N ASP A 173 5.28 -23.99 -0.45
CA ASP A 173 4.76 -25.36 -0.17
C ASP A 173 5.87 -26.46 -0.13
N THR A 174 7.09 -26.12 -0.54
CA THR A 174 8.29 -26.98 -0.42
C THR A 174 8.93 -26.93 0.97
N GLY A 175 8.50 -26.03 1.85
CA GLY A 175 9.09 -25.81 3.18
C GLY A 175 10.47 -25.16 3.15
N ILE A 176 10.87 -24.58 2.01
CA ILE A 176 12.16 -23.89 1.86
C ILE A 176 11.99 -22.45 2.32
N GLU A 177 12.74 -22.04 3.34
CA GLU A 177 12.82 -20.65 3.80
C GLU A 177 13.76 -19.87 2.88
N TRP A 178 13.21 -19.03 2.00
CA TRP A 178 13.94 -18.31 0.94
C TRP A 178 14.75 -17.13 1.46
N GLY A 179 14.30 -16.47 2.53
CA GLY A 179 14.94 -15.25 3.01
C GLY A 179 14.43 -13.98 2.31
N ASP A 180 15.15 -12.87 2.50
CA ASP A 180 14.91 -11.55 1.93
C ASP A 180 15.83 -11.25 0.74
N ASN A 181 15.85 -10.00 0.25
CA ASN A 181 16.72 -9.54 -0.85
C ASN A 181 17.62 -8.37 -0.41
N THR A 182 18.11 -8.38 0.83
CA THR A 182 18.84 -7.22 1.40
C THR A 182 20.35 -7.23 1.11
N SER A 183 20.89 -8.30 0.50
CA SER A 183 22.29 -8.32 0.08
C SER A 183 22.54 -7.40 -1.12
N GLN A 184 23.76 -6.87 -1.23
CA GLN A 184 24.21 -6.09 -2.39
C GLN A 184 24.26 -6.91 -3.69
N TRP A 185 24.21 -8.23 -3.57
CA TRP A 185 24.22 -9.18 -4.68
C TRP A 185 22.82 -9.71 -5.02
N ALA A 186 21.80 -9.34 -4.25
CA ALA A 186 20.44 -9.77 -4.50
C ALA A 186 19.88 -9.24 -5.84
N ASN A 187 19.07 -10.05 -6.54
CA ASN A 187 18.44 -9.72 -7.83
C ASN A 187 19.43 -9.49 -8.99
N ASP A 188 20.57 -10.18 -8.99
CA ASP A 188 21.56 -10.13 -10.07
C ASP A 188 21.44 -11.29 -11.07
N GLY A 189 20.54 -12.25 -10.79
CA GLY A 189 20.21 -13.39 -11.63
C GLY A 189 20.95 -14.67 -11.26
N GLU A 190 21.76 -14.67 -10.20
CA GLU A 190 22.36 -15.85 -9.59
C GLU A 190 21.84 -16.03 -8.16
N CYS A 191 21.84 -17.26 -7.63
CA CYS A 191 21.49 -17.50 -6.23
C CYS A 191 22.74 -17.43 -5.36
N ASP A 192 22.81 -16.46 -4.45
CA ASP A 192 23.97 -16.26 -3.56
C ASP A 192 23.87 -17.04 -2.24
N ASP A 193 22.70 -17.63 -1.95
CA ASP A 193 22.50 -18.32 -0.69
C ASP A 193 23.33 -19.63 -0.62
N PRO A 194 24.26 -19.75 0.35
CA PRO A 194 25.18 -20.88 0.48
C PRO A 194 24.49 -22.24 0.71
N ARG A 195 23.22 -22.24 1.12
CA ARG A 195 22.43 -23.47 1.31
C ARG A 195 22.07 -24.15 -0.01
N PHE A 196 22.10 -23.42 -1.13
CA PHE A 196 21.77 -23.96 -2.44
C PHE A 196 23.00 -24.42 -3.23
N GLY A 197 22.82 -25.39 -4.12
CA GLY A 197 23.80 -25.84 -5.09
C GLY A 197 23.18 -25.98 -6.48
N GLY A 198 23.99 -25.84 -7.53
CA GLY A 198 23.53 -26.02 -8.92
C GLY A 198 24.15 -25.01 -9.88
N PRO A 199 23.89 -25.13 -11.19
CA PRO A 199 24.39 -24.20 -12.21
C PRO A 199 23.95 -22.74 -12.05
N GLY A 200 22.85 -22.46 -11.32
CA GLY A 200 22.39 -21.09 -11.06
C GLY A 200 22.92 -20.46 -9.76
N VAL A 201 23.77 -21.16 -8.99
CA VAL A 201 24.34 -20.60 -7.75
C VAL A 201 25.60 -19.80 -8.07
N HIS A 202 25.79 -18.67 -7.39
CA HIS A 202 27.02 -17.90 -7.52
C HIS A 202 28.26 -18.73 -7.10
N SER A 203 29.36 -18.53 -7.81
CA SER A 203 30.57 -19.32 -7.63
C SER A 203 31.26 -19.11 -6.27
N ILE A 204 30.97 -17.99 -5.60
CA ILE A 204 31.47 -17.65 -4.27
C ILE A 204 30.27 -17.66 -3.34
N ASN A 205 30.24 -18.62 -2.42
CA ASN A 205 29.19 -18.74 -1.42
C ASN A 205 29.71 -18.08 -0.13
N LEU A 206 29.18 -16.91 0.21
CA LEU A 206 29.49 -16.24 1.48
C LEU A 206 28.39 -16.57 2.49
N ASP A 207 28.77 -16.78 3.75
CA ASP A 207 27.79 -17.09 4.80
C ASP A 207 26.90 -15.88 5.11
N GLU A 208 27.40 -14.67 4.84
CA GLU A 208 26.69 -13.41 4.99
C GLU A 208 25.57 -13.19 3.97
N ASP A 209 25.53 -13.94 2.86
CA ASP A 209 24.48 -13.85 1.83
C ASP A 209 23.34 -14.87 2.05
N ARG A 210 23.44 -15.67 3.12
CA ARG A 210 22.40 -16.63 3.48
C ARG A 210 21.10 -15.92 3.82
N TYR A 211 20.01 -16.33 3.16
CA TYR A 211 18.69 -15.73 3.28
C TYR A 211 18.60 -14.29 2.76
N HIS A 212 19.52 -13.85 1.89
CA HIS A 212 19.55 -12.45 1.47
C HIS A 212 19.44 -12.24 -0.05
N ASP A 213 19.08 -13.30 -0.77
CA ASP A 213 18.88 -13.31 -2.22
C ASP A 213 17.69 -14.21 -2.64
N ALA A 214 16.54 -13.94 -2.03
CA ALA A 214 15.37 -14.80 -2.14
C ALA A 214 14.75 -14.87 -3.55
N ASN A 215 14.75 -13.77 -4.30
CA ASN A 215 14.11 -13.71 -5.61
C ASN A 215 14.82 -14.61 -6.63
N ASP A 216 16.14 -14.53 -6.70
CA ASP A 216 16.92 -15.33 -7.65
C ASP A 216 16.97 -16.79 -7.22
N CYS A 217 17.19 -17.07 -5.92
CA CYS A 217 17.15 -18.44 -5.40
C CYS A 217 15.80 -19.11 -5.64
N ARG A 218 14.68 -18.42 -5.40
CA ARG A 218 13.35 -18.97 -5.69
C ARG A 218 13.17 -19.22 -7.19
N SER A 219 13.45 -18.22 -8.02
CA SER A 219 13.28 -18.30 -9.48
C SER A 219 14.10 -19.44 -10.08
N LEU A 220 15.35 -19.59 -9.68
CA LEU A 220 16.25 -20.62 -10.19
C LEU A 220 15.89 -22.01 -9.66
N HIS A 221 15.35 -22.11 -8.45
CA HIS A 221 14.86 -23.39 -7.92
C HIS A 221 13.59 -23.86 -8.64
N GLU A 222 12.65 -22.95 -8.95
CA GLU A 222 11.47 -23.25 -9.77
C GLU A 222 11.84 -23.70 -11.20
N GLN A 223 12.93 -23.16 -11.74
CA GLN A 223 13.49 -23.59 -13.03
C GLN A 223 14.30 -24.89 -12.97
N GLY A 224 14.48 -25.47 -11.77
CA GLY A 224 15.28 -26.67 -11.54
C GLY A 224 16.78 -26.46 -11.78
N GLN A 225 17.25 -25.22 -11.76
CA GLN A 225 18.66 -24.86 -11.93
C GLN A 225 19.45 -24.92 -10.62
N ILE A 226 18.78 -24.86 -9.48
CA ILE A 226 19.40 -25.01 -8.16
C ILE A 226 18.57 -25.94 -7.27
N TYR A 227 19.21 -26.49 -6.24
CA TYR A 227 18.59 -27.36 -5.23
C TYR A 227 19.16 -27.06 -3.85
N LEU A 228 18.36 -27.29 -2.81
CA LEU A 228 18.82 -27.23 -1.43
C LEU A 228 19.74 -28.45 -1.14
N LYS A 229 20.91 -28.20 -0.56
CA LYS A 229 21.92 -29.23 -0.25
C LYS A 229 21.51 -30.15 0.91
#